data_AF-A0A151WPN7-F1
#
_entry.id   AF-A0A151WPN7-F1
#
_cell.length_a   1.000
_cell.length_b   1.000
_cell.length_c   1.000
_cell.angle_alpha   90.00
_cell.angle_beta   90.00
_cell.angle_gamma   90.00
#
_symmetry.space_group_name_H-M   'P 1'
#
loop_
_entity.id
_entity.type
_entity.pdbx_description
1 polymer ?
#
loop_
_entity_poly.entity_id
_entity_poly.type
_entity_poly.pdbx_seq_one_letter_code
_entity_poly.pdbx_strand_id
1 'polypeptide(L)'
;MNEIQNIFNSLHASLQFTIEIVTQGRLNFLDTTIIVEKNRIIFDRFQKSTCSGRFLNFHSHHPFCHKRGVIIGAVDRIILLSHPKFQEKNLVDAIHTFLENGYPLHFIFSTIQNRLFFHFRNSKNSHFLSSKKKITVDKFFTIPYIKSVSESFRPNALKMNSKLAYSIPNTLTGGEQITRGEDGIMASQFHFTQ
;
A
#
# COMPACT_ATOMS: atom_id res chain seq x y z
N MET A 1 31.83 15.94 -2.21
CA MET A 1 30.83 14.96 -1.73
C MET A 1 31.27 14.30 -0.43
N ASN A 2 32.48 13.74 -0.35
CA ASN A 2 32.96 13.09 0.88
C ASN A 2 33.08 14.03 2.08
N GLU A 3 33.39 15.31 1.87
CA GLU A 3 33.45 16.30 2.96
C GLU A 3 32.11 16.46 3.68
N ILE A 4 31.01 16.54 2.93
CA ILE A 4 29.67 16.65 3.52
C ILE A 4 29.37 15.40 4.35
N GLN A 5 29.61 14.21 3.80
CA GLN A 5 29.41 12.96 4.53
C GLN A 5 30.22 12.91 5.83
N ASN A 6 31.49 13.31 5.77
CA ASN A 6 32.39 13.32 6.92
C ASN A 6 31.92 14.32 8.00
N ILE A 7 31.41 15.49 7.61
CA ILE A 7 30.83 16.47 8.54
C ILE A 7 29.58 15.89 9.22
N PHE A 8 28.68 15.26 8.48
CA PHE A 8 27.50 14.65 9.09
C PHE A 8 27.86 13.47 10.02
N ASN A 9 28.84 12.66 9.64
CA ASN A 9 29.30 11.51 10.42
C ASN A 9 30.15 11.88 11.64
N SER A 10 30.68 13.10 11.70
CA SER A 10 31.40 13.60 12.89
C SER A 10 30.47 14.08 14.01
N LEU A 11 29.18 14.30 13.71
CA LEU A 11 28.21 14.81 14.70
C LEU A 11 27.92 13.81 15.83
N HIS A 12 27.91 12.50 15.55
CA HIS A 12 27.63 11.48 16.56
C HIS A 12 28.16 10.10 16.16
N ALA A 13 28.91 9.44 17.05
CA ALA A 13 29.56 8.16 16.77
C ALA A 13 28.54 7.05 16.38
N SER A 14 27.38 6.99 17.03
CA SER A 14 26.37 5.96 16.78
C SER A 14 25.44 6.22 15.58
N LEU A 15 25.56 7.37 14.90
CA LEU A 15 24.72 7.71 13.74
C LEU A 15 25.62 7.95 12.53
N GLN A 16 25.65 6.99 11.61
CA GLN A 16 26.45 7.06 10.40
C GLN A 16 25.55 7.25 9.19
N PHE A 17 25.75 8.34 8.47
CA PHE A 17 25.09 8.68 7.23
C PHE A 17 25.83 8.05 6.04
N THR A 18 25.04 7.54 5.11
CA THR A 18 25.49 6.98 3.83
C THR A 18 25.00 7.86 2.69
N ILE A 19 25.80 8.00 1.64
CA ILE A 19 25.40 8.68 0.41
C ILE A 19 25.12 7.63 -0.66
N GLU A 20 23.92 7.69 -1.26
CA GLU A 20 23.62 6.94 -2.47
C GLU A 20 23.96 7.79 -3.70
N ILE A 21 24.71 7.20 -4.63
CA ILE A 21 25.18 7.89 -5.83
C ILE A 21 24.39 7.37 -7.03
N VAL A 22 23.94 8.28 -7.88
CA VAL A 22 23.26 7.96 -9.15
C VAL A 22 24.13 7.03 -9.97
N THR A 23 23.61 5.86 -10.32
CA THR A 23 24.31 4.84 -11.11
C THR A 23 23.55 4.62 -12.40
N GLN A 24 24.24 4.75 -13.55
CA GLN A 24 23.62 4.63 -14.89
C GLN A 24 22.40 5.55 -15.09
N GLY A 25 22.43 6.76 -14.52
CA GLY A 25 21.33 7.71 -14.58
C GLY A 25 20.11 7.32 -13.75
N ARG A 26 20.23 6.35 -12.83
CA ARG A 26 19.16 5.87 -11.96
C ARG A 26 19.53 6.05 -10.49
N LEU A 27 18.53 6.34 -9.66
CA LEU A 27 18.65 6.43 -8.21
C LEU A 27 17.36 5.91 -7.57
N ASN A 28 17.48 4.97 -6.65
CA ASN A 28 16.32 4.43 -5.95
C ASN A 28 16.01 5.30 -4.72
N PHE A 29 14.74 5.57 -4.47
CA PHE A 29 14.30 6.29 -3.28
C PHE A 29 12.92 5.79 -2.86
N LEU A 30 12.84 5.20 -1.66
CA LEU A 30 11.63 4.56 -1.13
C LEU A 30 11.03 3.57 -2.16
N ASP A 31 9.81 3.82 -2.60
CA ASP A 31 9.04 2.98 -3.55
C ASP A 31 9.26 3.37 -5.02
N THR A 32 10.23 4.24 -5.32
CA THR A 32 10.40 4.85 -6.65
C THR A 32 11.84 4.79 -7.14
N THR A 33 12.05 4.50 -8.42
CA THR A 33 13.32 4.73 -9.11
C THR A 33 13.24 6.06 -9.85
N ILE A 34 14.12 6.98 -9.51
CA ILE A 34 14.35 8.24 -10.22
C ILE A 34 15.27 7.94 -11.40
N ILE A 35 14.89 8.36 -12.60
CA ILE A 35 15.61 8.06 -13.84
C ILE A 35 15.81 9.37 -14.60
N VAL A 36 17.05 9.66 -14.97
CA VAL A 36 17.41 10.82 -15.79
C VAL A 36 17.59 10.37 -17.23
N GLU A 37 16.65 10.75 -18.10
CA GLU A 37 16.64 10.41 -19.52
C GLU A 37 16.46 11.67 -20.37
N LYS A 38 17.36 11.91 -21.34
CA LYS A 38 17.27 13.06 -22.27
C LYS A 38 17.05 14.40 -21.54
N ASN A 39 17.78 14.61 -20.45
CA ASN A 39 17.67 15.80 -19.60
C ASN A 39 16.29 15.98 -18.93
N ARG A 40 15.51 14.91 -18.78
CA ARG A 40 14.23 14.87 -18.05
C ARG A 40 14.30 13.86 -16.93
N ILE A 41 13.61 14.15 -15.84
CA ILE A 41 13.43 13.21 -14.74
C ILE A 41 12.12 12.46 -14.97
N ILE A 42 12.20 11.13 -14.97
CA ILE A 42 11.05 10.26 -14.99
C ILE A 42 11.15 9.28 -13.83
N PHE A 43 10.03 8.71 -13.46
CA PHE A 43 9.91 7.85 -12.29
C PHE A 43 9.39 6.49 -12.69
N ASP A 44 9.86 5.46 -12.00
CA ASP A 44 9.37 4.08 -12.10
C ASP A 44 9.15 3.53 -10.70
N ARG A 45 8.38 2.45 -10.57
CA ARG A 45 8.19 1.75 -9.30
C ARG A 45 9.49 1.04 -8.93
N PHE A 46 9.98 1.24 -7.71
CA PHE A 46 11.08 0.48 -7.15
C PHE A 46 10.56 -0.53 -6.13
N GLN A 47 11.10 -1.75 -6.18
CA GLN A 47 10.88 -2.77 -5.17
C GLN A 47 12.23 -3.41 -4.86
N LYS A 48 12.60 -3.46 -3.59
CA LYS A 48 13.81 -4.15 -3.15
C LYS A 48 13.72 -5.63 -3.53
N SER A 49 14.86 -6.24 -3.85
CA SER A 49 14.96 -7.68 -4.14
C SER A 49 14.45 -8.57 -3.00
N THR A 50 14.50 -8.07 -1.76
CA THR A 50 14.00 -8.75 -0.56
C THR A 50 12.50 -8.61 -0.34
N CYS A 51 11.80 -7.83 -1.16
CA CYS A 51 10.36 -7.62 -0.98
C CYS A 51 9.59 -8.89 -1.38
N SER A 52 9.00 -9.53 -0.37
CA SER A 52 8.26 -10.79 -0.51
C SER A 52 6.97 -10.74 -1.34
N GLY A 53 6.52 -9.55 -1.79
CA GLY A 53 5.24 -9.41 -2.49
C GLY A 53 4.01 -9.69 -1.62
N ARG A 54 4.17 -9.79 -0.29
CA ARG A 54 3.05 -10.08 0.62
C ARG A 54 2.16 -8.87 0.81
N PHE A 55 0.90 -9.02 0.43
CA PHE A 55 -0.19 -8.11 0.74
C PHE A 55 -1.16 -8.76 1.74
N LEU A 56 -2.20 -8.01 2.11
CA LEU A 56 -3.31 -8.58 2.88
C LEU A 56 -3.90 -9.77 2.12
N ASN A 57 -3.78 -10.98 2.65
CA ASN A 57 -4.33 -12.18 2.02
C ASN A 57 -5.86 -12.06 1.82
N PHE A 58 -6.36 -12.44 0.65
CA PHE A 58 -7.78 -12.29 0.32
C PHE A 58 -8.72 -13.13 1.20
N HIS A 59 -8.26 -14.25 1.75
CA HIS A 59 -9.06 -15.13 2.61
C HIS A 59 -9.02 -14.73 4.09
N SER A 60 -8.20 -13.74 4.46
CA SER A 60 -8.18 -13.20 5.82
C SER A 60 -9.54 -12.63 6.26
N HIS A 61 -9.78 -12.58 7.56
CA HIS A 61 -11.01 -12.04 8.18
C HIS A 61 -11.05 -10.50 8.15
N HIS A 62 -10.77 -9.92 7.00
CA HIS A 62 -10.79 -8.48 6.77
C HIS A 62 -12.01 -8.09 5.92
N PRO A 63 -12.59 -6.90 6.14
CA PRO A 63 -13.68 -6.41 5.32
C PRO A 63 -13.25 -6.25 3.86
N PHE A 64 -14.19 -6.45 2.94
CA PHE A 64 -13.94 -6.31 1.50
C PHE A 64 -13.43 -4.93 1.10
N CYS A 65 -13.80 -3.86 1.81
CA CYS A 65 -13.30 -2.51 1.52
C CYS A 65 -11.80 -2.39 1.78
N HIS A 66 -11.24 -3.10 2.76
CA HIS A 66 -9.79 -3.08 3.03
C HIS A 66 -9.03 -3.84 1.95
N LYS A 67 -9.51 -5.04 1.58
CA LYS A 67 -8.97 -5.82 0.45
C LYS A 67 -8.99 -5.02 -0.86
N ARG A 68 -10.09 -4.31 -1.12
CA ARG A 68 -10.20 -3.39 -2.26
C ARG A 68 -9.21 -2.22 -2.15
N GLY A 69 -9.06 -1.66 -0.95
CA GLY A 69 -8.15 -0.57 -0.65
C GLY A 69 -6.69 -0.90 -0.96
N VAL A 70 -6.29 -2.16 -0.76
CA VAL A 70 -4.95 -2.65 -1.13
C VAL A 70 -4.70 -2.50 -2.63
N ILE A 71 -5.64 -2.97 -3.47
CA ILE A 71 -5.53 -2.82 -4.93
C ILE A 71 -5.53 -1.34 -5.32
N ILE A 72 -6.45 -0.55 -4.75
CA ILE A 72 -6.56 0.89 -5.02
C ILE A 72 -5.22 1.60 -4.72
N GLY A 73 -4.63 1.36 -3.55
CA GLY A 73 -3.37 1.99 -3.15
C GLY A 73 -2.19 1.60 -4.03
N ALA A 74 -2.14 0.37 -4.53
CA ALA A 74 -1.12 -0.04 -5.50
C ALA A 74 -1.32 0.65 -6.85
N VAL A 75 -2.54 0.64 -7.39
CA VAL A 75 -2.89 1.29 -8.66
C VAL A 75 -2.60 2.79 -8.60
N ASP A 76 -2.95 3.44 -7.49
CA ASP A 76 -2.68 4.87 -7.29
C ASP A 76 -1.20 5.19 -7.36
N ARG A 77 -0.36 4.42 -6.65
CA ARG A 77 1.09 4.61 -6.72
C ARG A 77 1.62 4.43 -8.14
N ILE A 78 1.15 3.42 -8.86
CA ILE A 78 1.59 3.17 -10.24
C ILE A 78 1.19 4.33 -11.16
N ILE A 79 -0.08 4.75 -11.12
CA ILE A 79 -0.61 5.77 -12.02
C ILE A 79 -0.10 7.18 -11.68
N LEU A 80 0.02 7.52 -10.40
CA LEU A 80 0.39 8.86 -9.96
C LEU A 80 1.91 9.08 -9.89
N LEU A 81 2.69 8.03 -9.59
CA LEU A 81 4.14 8.17 -9.39
C LEU A 81 4.95 7.66 -10.58
N SER A 82 4.48 6.65 -11.34
CA SER A 82 5.27 6.12 -12.45
C SER A 82 4.99 6.86 -13.76
N HIS A 83 6.05 7.07 -14.55
CA HIS A 83 5.93 7.59 -15.90
C HIS A 83 5.09 6.64 -16.77
N PRO A 84 4.23 7.15 -17.69
CA PRO A 84 3.30 6.33 -18.48
C PRO A 84 3.94 5.10 -19.14
N LYS A 85 5.17 5.24 -19.62
CA LYS A 85 5.93 4.15 -20.27
C LYS A 85 6.15 2.90 -19.39
N PHE A 86 6.07 3.03 -18.07
CA PHE A 86 6.27 1.92 -17.12
C PHE A 86 4.96 1.41 -16.51
N GLN A 87 3.85 2.13 -16.68
CA GLN A 87 2.60 1.83 -15.98
C GLN A 87 2.03 0.47 -16.35
N GLU A 88 2.10 0.09 -17.63
CA GLU A 88 1.61 -1.21 -18.09
C GLU A 88 2.32 -2.37 -17.40
N LYS A 89 3.66 -2.40 -17.46
CA LYS A 89 4.47 -3.41 -16.79
C LYS A 89 4.18 -3.44 -15.28
N ASN A 90 4.17 -2.29 -14.63
CA ASN A 90 3.95 -2.20 -13.19
C ASN A 90 2.54 -2.68 -12.79
N LEU A 91 1.52 -2.48 -13.63
CA LEU A 91 0.17 -3.02 -13.42
C LEU A 91 0.15 -4.54 -13.58
N VAL A 92 0.83 -5.09 -14.58
CA VAL A 92 0.94 -6.54 -14.78
C VAL A 92 1.62 -7.18 -13.56
N ASP A 93 2.74 -6.64 -13.11
CA ASP A 93 3.47 -7.12 -11.92
C ASP A 93 2.57 -7.05 -10.66
N ALA A 94 1.80 -5.98 -10.50
CA ALA A 94 0.85 -5.86 -9.39
C ALA A 94 -0.28 -6.89 -9.46
N ILE A 95 -0.83 -7.16 -10.65
CA ILE A 95 -1.87 -8.19 -10.85
C ILE A 95 -1.34 -9.56 -10.47
N HIS A 96 -0.14 -9.93 -10.93
CA HIS A 96 0.51 -11.18 -10.52
C HIS A 96 0.65 -11.28 -9.00
N THR A 97 1.14 -10.21 -8.38
CA THR A 97 1.28 -10.16 -6.91
C THR A 97 -0.07 -10.34 -6.21
N PHE A 98 -1.16 -9.75 -6.71
CA PHE A 98 -2.50 -9.95 -6.12
C PHE A 98 -3.01 -11.37 -6.28
N LEU A 99 -2.77 -12.02 -7.42
CA LEU A 99 -3.14 -13.42 -7.62
C LEU A 99 -2.41 -14.34 -6.63
N GLU A 100 -1.12 -14.11 -6.40
CA GLU A 100 -0.34 -14.85 -5.39
C GLU A 100 -0.87 -14.65 -3.96
N ASN A 101 -1.50 -13.49 -3.68
CA ASN A 101 -2.16 -13.21 -2.40
C ASN A 101 -3.63 -13.69 -2.33
N GLY A 102 -4.07 -14.49 -3.31
CA GLY A 102 -5.39 -15.14 -3.34
C GLY A 102 -6.54 -14.26 -3.82
N TYR A 103 -6.26 -13.10 -4.43
CA TYR A 103 -7.32 -12.22 -4.91
C TYR A 103 -7.98 -12.79 -6.17
N PRO A 104 -9.32 -12.87 -6.24
CA PRO A 104 -10.01 -13.34 -7.43
C PRO A 104 -9.80 -12.39 -8.61
N LEU A 105 -9.56 -12.95 -9.79
CA LEU A 105 -9.25 -12.21 -11.01
C LEU A 105 -10.29 -11.12 -11.33
N HIS A 106 -11.59 -11.47 -11.25
CA HIS A 106 -12.68 -10.51 -11.45
C HIS A 106 -12.66 -9.36 -10.43
N PHE A 107 -12.32 -9.63 -9.17
CA PHE A 107 -12.22 -8.60 -8.14
C PHE A 107 -11.05 -7.64 -8.40
N ILE A 108 -9.92 -8.18 -8.86
CA ILE A 108 -8.75 -7.37 -9.27
C ILE A 108 -9.13 -6.45 -10.43
N PHE A 109 -9.56 -7.02 -11.57
CA PHE A 109 -9.83 -6.23 -12.77
C PHE A 109 -10.94 -5.20 -12.58
N SER A 110 -12.05 -5.58 -11.94
CA SER A 110 -13.13 -4.63 -11.66
C SER A 110 -12.66 -3.48 -10.77
N THR A 111 -11.79 -3.74 -9.79
CA THR A 111 -11.24 -2.68 -8.92
C THR A 111 -10.28 -1.77 -9.69
N ILE A 112 -9.34 -2.33 -10.47
CA ILE A 112 -8.39 -1.57 -11.29
C ILE A 112 -9.15 -0.70 -12.28
N GLN A 113 -10.09 -1.27 -13.05
CA GLN A 113 -10.86 -0.56 -14.06
C GLN A 113 -11.64 0.63 -13.45
N ASN A 114 -12.35 0.40 -12.35
CA ASN A 114 -13.06 1.47 -11.65
C ASN A 114 -12.11 2.57 -11.18
N ARG A 115 -10.90 2.21 -10.72
CA ARG A 115 -9.92 3.19 -10.24
C ARG A 115 -9.30 3.99 -11.38
N LEU A 116 -9.02 3.36 -12.52
CA LEU A 116 -8.54 4.05 -13.72
C LEU A 116 -9.59 5.05 -14.23
N PHE A 117 -10.86 4.65 -14.31
CA PHE A 117 -11.95 5.55 -14.69
C PHE A 117 -12.08 6.76 -13.76
N PHE A 118 -11.85 6.58 -12.46
CA PHE A 118 -11.81 7.68 -11.51
C PHE A 118 -10.72 8.70 -11.84
N HIS A 119 -9.49 8.24 -12.12
CA HIS A 119 -8.37 9.11 -12.50
C HIS A 119 -8.62 9.82 -13.83
N PHE A 120 -9.14 9.11 -14.84
CA PHE A 120 -9.48 9.72 -16.14
C PHE A 120 -10.55 10.80 -16.02
N ARG A 121 -11.57 10.59 -15.17
CA ARG A 121 -12.63 11.59 -14.94
C ARG A 121 -12.09 12.81 -14.20
N ASN A 122 -11.27 12.62 -13.18
CA ASN A 122 -10.73 13.73 -12.40
C ASN A 122 -9.69 14.55 -13.17
N SER A 123 -8.89 13.92 -14.03
CA SER A 123 -7.94 14.62 -14.90
C SER A 123 -8.65 15.54 -15.90
N LYS A 124 -9.89 15.24 -16.32
CA LYS A 124 -10.68 16.12 -17.19
C LYS A 124 -11.28 17.31 -16.45
N ASN A 125 -11.56 17.15 -15.16
CA ASN A 125 -12.20 18.17 -14.34
C ASN A 125 -11.22 19.17 -13.69
N SER A 126 -9.91 18.88 -13.71
CA SER A 126 -8.88 19.75 -13.10
C SER A 126 -8.75 21.12 -13.78
N HIS A 127 -9.21 21.27 -15.03
CA HIS A 127 -9.27 22.56 -15.71
C HIS A 127 -10.50 23.42 -15.37
N PHE A 128 -11.51 22.87 -14.66
CA PHE A 128 -12.80 23.55 -14.40
C PHE A 128 -13.08 23.85 -12.91
N LEU A 129 -12.30 23.32 -11.96
CA LEU A 129 -12.58 23.43 -10.52
C LEU A 129 -11.76 24.52 -9.84
N SER A 130 -12.05 25.79 -10.14
CA SER A 130 -11.74 26.93 -9.26
C SER A 130 -12.90 27.28 -8.30
N SER A 131 -14.01 26.52 -8.32
CA SER A 131 -15.11 26.76 -7.40
C SER A 131 -14.82 26.14 -6.03
N LYS A 132 -14.72 26.98 -4.99
CA LYS A 132 -14.60 26.61 -3.57
C LYS A 132 -15.58 25.50 -3.19
N LYS A 133 -15.13 24.24 -3.22
CA LYS A 133 -15.90 23.12 -2.66
C LYS A 133 -15.92 23.31 -1.14
N LYS A 134 -17.10 23.59 -0.58
CA LYS A 134 -17.32 23.68 0.87
C LYS A 134 -16.75 22.40 1.49
N ILE A 135 -15.72 22.52 2.34
CA ILE A 135 -15.11 21.37 3.02
C ILE A 135 -16.13 20.86 4.03
N THR A 136 -16.96 19.90 3.63
CA THR A 136 -17.79 19.14 4.55
C THR A 136 -16.91 18.06 5.15
N VAL A 137 -16.66 18.12 6.46
CA VAL A 137 -15.95 17.06 7.17
C VAL A 137 -16.85 15.83 7.17
N ASP A 138 -16.41 14.76 6.51
CA ASP A 138 -17.10 13.47 6.55
C ASP A 138 -17.12 12.94 8.00
N LYS A 139 -18.31 12.66 8.55
CA LYS A 139 -18.45 11.98 9.84
C LYS A 139 -18.30 10.47 9.64
N PHE A 140 -17.58 9.81 10.53
CA PHE A 140 -17.39 8.35 10.50
C PHE A 140 -17.95 7.69 11.76
N PHE A 141 -18.60 6.55 11.57
CA PHE A 141 -19.05 5.64 12.63
C PHE A 141 -18.17 4.39 12.55
N THR A 142 -17.27 4.22 13.51
CA THR A 142 -16.27 3.14 13.49
C THR A 142 -16.67 2.02 14.43
N ILE A 143 -16.62 0.78 13.96
CA ILE A 143 -16.86 -0.42 14.77
C ILE A 143 -15.82 -1.51 14.50
N PRO A 144 -15.50 -2.38 15.47
CA PRO A 144 -14.70 -3.57 15.23
C PRO A 144 -15.31 -4.44 14.13
N TYR A 145 -14.46 -4.99 13.25
CA TYR A 145 -14.91 -5.86 12.18
C TYR A 145 -15.18 -7.28 12.70
N ILE A 146 -16.45 -7.68 12.59
CA ILE A 146 -16.94 -9.03 12.83
C ILE A 146 -17.77 -9.36 11.59
N LYS A 147 -17.30 -10.32 10.78
CA LYS A 147 -17.97 -10.69 9.53
C LYS A 147 -19.45 -11.00 9.78
N SER A 148 -20.31 -10.50 8.89
CA SER A 148 -21.78 -10.57 8.93
C SER A 148 -22.44 -9.67 9.98
N VAL A 149 -21.80 -9.41 11.12
CA VAL A 149 -22.35 -8.56 12.17
C VAL A 149 -22.11 -7.09 11.85
N SER A 150 -20.85 -6.71 11.63
CA SER A 150 -20.46 -5.31 11.47
C SER A 150 -21.04 -4.69 10.20
N GLU A 151 -21.16 -5.45 9.11
CA GLU A 151 -21.77 -4.95 7.86
C GLU A 151 -23.24 -4.56 8.03
N SER A 152 -23.95 -5.20 8.97
CA SER A 152 -25.37 -4.91 9.24
C SER A 152 -25.59 -3.52 9.85
N PHE A 153 -24.55 -2.88 10.38
CA PHE A 153 -24.62 -1.52 10.94
C PHE A 153 -24.64 -0.42 9.89
N ARG A 154 -24.49 -0.74 8.59
CA ARG A 154 -24.47 0.25 7.51
C ARG A 154 -25.72 1.15 7.48
N PRO A 155 -26.96 0.64 7.61
CA PRO A 155 -28.14 1.49 7.66
C PRO A 155 -28.14 2.43 8.88
N ASN A 156 -27.61 1.99 10.02
CA ASN A 156 -27.55 2.81 11.24
C ASN A 156 -26.54 3.96 11.10
N ALA A 157 -25.36 3.70 10.53
CA ALA A 157 -24.39 4.74 10.23
C ALA A 157 -24.98 5.81 9.29
N LEU A 158 -25.73 5.38 8.26
CA LEU A 158 -26.40 6.29 7.32
C LEU A 158 -27.48 7.14 8.00
N LYS A 159 -28.28 6.57 8.92
CA LYS A 159 -29.24 7.34 9.74
C LYS A 159 -28.57 8.43 10.56
N MET A 160 -27.34 8.20 11.00
CA MET A 160 -26.53 9.16 11.75
C MET A 160 -25.75 10.15 10.85
N ASN A 161 -26.07 10.19 9.54
CA ASN A 161 -25.35 10.98 8.54
C ASN A 161 -23.81 10.76 8.60
N SER A 162 -23.41 9.50 8.80
CA SER A 162 -22.02 9.09 8.98
C SER A 162 -21.66 7.93 8.07
N LYS A 163 -20.40 7.86 7.65
CA LYS A 163 -19.85 6.73 6.89
C LYS A 163 -19.45 5.62 7.85
N LEU A 164 -19.81 4.38 7.54
CA LEU A 164 -19.37 3.22 8.32
C LEU A 164 -17.89 2.93 8.04
N ALA A 165 -17.09 2.82 9.11
CA ALA A 165 -15.70 2.40 9.07
C ALA A 165 -15.50 1.16 9.94
N TYR A 166 -14.56 0.31 9.56
CA TYR A 166 -14.25 -0.91 10.29
C TYR A 166 -12.86 -0.81 10.91
N SER A 167 -12.76 -0.98 12.22
CA SER A 167 -11.48 -1.23 12.89
C SER A 167 -11.22 -2.73 12.90
N ILE A 168 -9.96 -3.12 12.83
CA ILE A 168 -9.58 -4.54 12.99
C ILE A 168 -8.91 -4.68 14.34
N PRO A 169 -9.49 -5.42 15.29
CA PRO A 169 -8.87 -5.68 16.58
C PRO A 169 -7.69 -6.64 16.36
N ASN A 170 -6.54 -6.09 15.98
CA ASN A 170 -5.27 -6.82 15.82
C ASN A 170 -4.47 -6.90 17.13
N THR A 171 -5.07 -6.51 18.25
CA THR A 171 -4.43 -6.61 19.55
C THR A 171 -4.41 -8.07 19.95
N LEU A 172 -3.25 -8.72 19.86
CA LEU A 172 -2.96 -9.94 20.61
C LEU A 172 -2.96 -9.57 22.10
N THR A 173 -4.15 -9.45 22.70
CA THR A 173 -4.28 -9.28 24.13
C THR A 173 -4.00 -10.61 24.82
N GLY A 174 -2.72 -10.81 25.17
CA GLY A 174 -2.27 -11.72 26.23
C GLY A 174 -2.05 -13.18 25.85
N GLY A 175 -0.78 -13.59 25.83
CA GLY A 175 -0.41 -14.86 26.44
C GLY A 175 0.05 -16.00 25.54
N GLU A 176 0.71 -15.77 24.40
CA GLU A 176 1.64 -16.77 23.85
C GLU A 176 2.67 -16.06 22.98
N GLN A 177 3.93 -16.11 23.42
CA GLN A 177 5.06 -15.51 22.73
C GLN A 177 5.22 -16.17 21.35
N ILE A 178 5.14 -15.38 20.29
CA ILE A 178 5.72 -15.76 19.00
C ILE A 178 6.90 -14.84 18.75
N THR A 179 8.05 -15.20 19.31
CA THR A 179 9.35 -14.73 18.83
C THR A 179 9.70 -15.54 17.59
N ARG A 180 9.58 -14.96 16.39
CA ARG A 180 10.33 -15.43 15.23
C ARG A 180 10.84 -14.24 14.42
N GLY A 181 12.02 -13.76 14.82
CA GLY A 181 12.98 -13.10 13.95
C GLY A 181 13.73 -14.13 13.08
N GLU A 182 14.38 -13.65 12.03
CA GLU A 182 14.81 -14.39 10.83
C GLU A 182 15.88 -15.49 10.97
N ASP A 183 16.23 -15.98 12.17
CA ASP A 183 17.30 -16.98 12.30
C ASP A 183 16.84 -18.29 12.98
N GLY A 184 16.79 -19.37 12.20
CA GLY A 184 17.31 -20.70 12.58
C GLY A 184 16.56 -21.56 13.62
N ILE A 185 15.78 -22.53 13.11
CA ILE A 185 15.63 -23.93 13.57
C ILE A 185 15.25 -24.21 15.06
N MET A 186 14.08 -24.83 15.28
CA MET A 186 13.97 -26.21 15.80
C MET A 186 12.54 -26.74 15.72
N ALA A 187 12.44 -28.03 15.40
CA ALA A 187 11.23 -28.81 15.30
C ALA A 187 10.73 -29.24 16.68
N SER A 188 9.41 -29.33 16.85
CA SER A 188 8.78 -30.41 17.62
C SER A 188 7.30 -30.52 17.26
N GLN A 189 6.89 -31.77 17.10
CA GLN A 189 5.58 -32.24 16.71
C GLN A 189 4.53 -31.91 17.78
N PHE A 190 3.30 -31.63 17.37
CA PHE A 190 2.14 -31.93 18.23
C PHE A 190 1.06 -32.66 17.43
N HIS A 191 0.74 -33.85 17.96
CA HIS A 191 -0.30 -34.77 17.54
C HIS A 191 -1.69 -34.11 17.54
N PHE A 192 -2.47 -34.42 16.50
CA PHE A 192 -3.92 -34.34 16.55
C PHE A 192 -4.46 -35.57 17.28
N THR A 193 -5.30 -35.37 18.29
CA THR A 193 -6.29 -36.37 18.70
C THR A 193 -7.61 -35.67 19.03
N GLN A 194 -8.60 -36.04 18.19
CA GLN A 194 -10.07 -35.98 18.29
C GLN A 194 -10.75 -34.66 18.67
#